data_AF-A0A533R8E2-F1
#
_entry.id   AF-A0A533R8E2-F1
#
_cell.length_a   1.000
_cell.length_b   1.000
_cell.length_c   1.000
_cell.angle_alpha   90.00
_cell.angle_beta   90.00
_cell.angle_gamma   90.00
#
_symmetry.space_group_name_H-M   'P 1'
#
loop_
_entity.id
_entity.type
_entity.pdbx_description
1 polymer ?
#
loop_
_entity_poly.entity_id
_entity_poly.type
_entity_poly.pdbx_seq_one_letter_code
_entity_poly.pdbx_strand_id
1 'polypeptide(L)'
;MFRPLHIVLLLGLILATPALPASARMVIGLTPAVLPGSGDAALLQNLESELATRLGEPVRLRSFDSEAATLDWLIRFRELDAAVIGRPLLGSLPAGTLLHVADLSTAVVVIHPGDAARQDPLGRAVRALGADDRGRQLLSRLAAAPRPAAGKRSEPAVAPAKPAVPATAAGAASPPPPARIPAAAPAAIATPVPKRAPAPPPAAPVINEAARS
;
A
#
# COMPACT_ATOMS: atom_id res chain seq x y z
N MET A 1 0.55 45.93 -20.02
CA MET A 1 0.80 46.59 -18.71
C MET A 1 -0.25 46.10 -17.71
N PHE A 2 0.08 45.13 -16.86
CA PHE A 2 -0.82 44.70 -15.78
C PHE A 2 -0.83 45.76 -14.68
N ARG A 3 -2.02 46.26 -14.31
CA ARG A 3 -2.17 47.22 -13.21
C ARG A 3 -1.82 46.53 -11.89
N PRO A 4 -1.07 47.19 -10.98
CA PRO A 4 -0.63 46.60 -9.70
C PRO A 4 -1.80 46.10 -8.85
N LEU A 5 -2.98 46.72 -8.99
CA LEU A 5 -4.23 46.27 -8.36
C LEU A 5 -4.61 44.83 -8.76
N HIS A 6 -4.38 44.43 -10.02
CA HIS A 6 -4.73 43.09 -10.50
C HIS A 6 -3.78 42.03 -9.92
N ILE A 7 -2.50 42.39 -9.67
CA ILE A 7 -1.53 41.49 -9.07
C ILE A 7 -1.88 41.22 -7.61
N VAL A 8 -2.24 42.26 -6.85
CA VAL A 8 -2.66 42.11 -5.43
C VAL A 8 -3.95 41.29 -5.32
N LEU A 9 -4.90 41.49 -6.24
CA LEU A 9 -6.16 40.75 -6.24
C LEU A 9 -5.98 39.27 -6.64
N LEU A 10 -5.06 38.98 -7.58
CA LEU A 10 -4.68 37.60 -7.91
C LEU A 10 -3.94 36.93 -6.74
N LEU A 11 -3.02 37.64 -6.08
CA LEU A 11 -2.29 37.09 -4.94
C LEU A 11 -3.24 36.83 -3.76
N GLY A 12 -4.19 37.74 -3.52
CA GLY A 12 -5.25 37.57 -2.53
C GLY A 12 -6.14 36.37 -2.83
N LEU A 13 -6.51 36.15 -4.10
CA LEU A 13 -7.30 34.98 -4.50
C LEU A 13 -6.53 33.67 -4.31
N ILE A 14 -5.22 33.64 -4.62
CA ILE A 14 -4.36 32.46 -4.42
C ILE A 14 -4.18 32.16 -2.93
N LEU A 15 -3.97 33.19 -2.08
CA LEU A 15 -3.86 32.99 -0.63
C LEU A 15 -5.20 32.66 0.05
N ALA A 16 -6.31 33.12 -0.52
CA ALA A 16 -7.66 32.85 -0.02
C ALA A 16 -8.30 31.62 -0.67
N THR A 17 -7.57 30.88 -1.51
CA THR A 17 -7.99 29.52 -1.88
C THR A 17 -7.59 28.66 -0.68
N PRO A 18 -8.49 28.33 0.27
CA PRO A 18 -8.15 27.36 1.30
C PRO A 18 -7.65 26.13 0.55
N ALA A 19 -6.52 25.59 0.98
CA ALA A 19 -6.05 24.29 0.54
C ALA A 19 -7.25 23.35 0.68
N LEU A 20 -7.92 23.06 -0.43
CA LEU A 20 -9.03 22.13 -0.46
C LEU A 20 -8.48 20.88 0.22
N PRO A 21 -9.19 20.28 1.19
CA PRO A 21 -8.72 19.08 1.84
C PRO A 21 -8.36 18.12 0.71
N ALA A 22 -7.07 17.78 0.59
CA ALA A 22 -6.65 16.77 -0.34
C ALA A 22 -7.51 15.56 0.03
N SER A 23 -8.49 15.23 -0.82
CA SER A 23 -9.37 14.10 -0.57
C SER A 23 -8.50 12.85 -0.63
N ALA A 24 -7.89 12.51 0.50
CA ALA A 24 -7.09 11.33 0.68
C ALA A 24 -8.04 10.17 0.43
N ARG A 25 -7.83 9.48 -0.69
CA ARG A 25 -8.65 8.35 -1.08
C ARG A 25 -8.09 7.15 -0.36
N MET A 26 -8.88 6.51 0.48
CA MET A 26 -8.46 5.29 1.14
C MET A 26 -8.43 4.15 0.12
N VAL A 27 -7.30 3.48 -0.05
CA VAL A 27 -7.12 2.39 -1.00
C VAL A 27 -7.06 1.06 -0.25
N ILE A 28 -7.99 0.15 -0.55
CA ILE A 28 -8.03 -1.19 0.03
C ILE A 28 -7.67 -2.23 -1.04
N GLY A 29 -6.66 -3.04 -0.74
CA GLY A 29 -6.29 -4.16 -1.58
C GLY A 29 -7.12 -5.41 -1.31
N LEU A 30 -7.52 -6.09 -2.38
CA LEU A 30 -8.30 -7.32 -2.37
C LEU A 30 -7.66 -8.32 -3.31
N THR A 31 -7.96 -9.60 -3.17
CA THR A 31 -7.60 -10.61 -4.18
C THR A 31 -8.71 -11.62 -4.42
N PRO A 32 -8.92 -12.07 -5.67
CA PRO A 32 -9.89 -13.11 -5.98
C PRO A 32 -9.59 -14.45 -5.32
N ALA A 33 -8.35 -14.66 -4.86
CA ALA A 33 -7.97 -15.85 -4.10
C ALA A 33 -8.65 -15.92 -2.72
N VAL A 34 -8.94 -14.78 -2.11
CA VAL A 34 -9.59 -14.71 -0.79
C VAL A 34 -11.08 -14.37 -0.94
N LEU A 35 -11.37 -13.45 -1.85
CA LEU A 35 -12.71 -12.95 -2.14
C LEU A 35 -12.98 -13.09 -3.64
N PRO A 36 -13.48 -14.25 -4.11
CA PRO A 36 -13.70 -14.53 -5.52
C PRO A 36 -14.41 -13.41 -6.31
N GLY A 37 -15.36 -12.74 -5.67
CA GLY A 37 -16.15 -11.66 -6.27
C GLY A 37 -15.38 -10.36 -6.45
N SER A 38 -14.13 -10.24 -5.96
CA SER A 38 -13.30 -9.06 -6.18
C SER A 38 -12.89 -8.88 -7.65
N GLY A 39 -13.14 -9.88 -8.51
CA GLY A 39 -12.97 -9.76 -9.95
C GLY A 39 -14.11 -9.01 -10.66
N ASP A 40 -15.27 -8.82 -10.01
CA ASP A 40 -16.44 -8.14 -10.55
C ASP A 40 -16.38 -6.64 -10.25
N ALA A 41 -16.15 -5.84 -11.28
CA ALA A 41 -16.03 -4.38 -11.17
C ALA A 41 -17.30 -3.70 -10.65
N ALA A 42 -18.50 -4.20 -11.00
CA ALA A 42 -19.75 -3.62 -10.54
C ALA A 42 -19.98 -3.93 -9.06
N LEU A 43 -19.62 -5.14 -8.62
CA LEU A 43 -19.69 -5.51 -7.21
C LEU A 43 -18.69 -4.68 -6.37
N LEU A 44 -17.47 -4.48 -6.88
CA LEU A 44 -16.48 -3.61 -6.24
C LEU A 44 -16.94 -2.16 -6.13
N GLN A 45 -17.48 -1.57 -7.21
CA GLN A 45 -17.98 -0.19 -7.17
C GLN A 45 -19.11 0.01 -6.16
N ASN A 46 -20.02 -0.97 -6.05
CA ASN A 46 -21.08 -0.93 -5.04
C ASN A 46 -20.50 -0.99 -3.62
N LEU A 47 -19.50 -1.84 -3.39
CA LEU A 47 -18.82 -1.95 -2.11
C LEU A 47 -18.00 -0.69 -1.77
N GLU A 48 -17.31 -0.09 -2.76
CA GLU A 48 -16.62 1.20 -2.64
C GLU A 48 -17.58 2.29 -2.18
N SER A 49 -18.73 2.41 -2.84
CA SER A 49 -19.74 3.42 -2.50
C SER A 49 -20.27 3.23 -1.08
N GLU A 50 -20.59 2.00 -0.68
CA GLU A 50 -21.08 1.70 0.67
C GLU A 50 -20.04 2.00 1.76
N LEU A 51 -18.78 1.63 1.52
CA LEU A 51 -17.69 1.93 2.46
C LEU A 51 -17.41 3.43 2.53
N ALA A 52 -17.43 4.13 1.39
CA ALA A 52 -17.22 5.57 1.34
C ALA A 52 -18.30 6.34 2.11
N THR A 53 -19.57 5.96 1.96
CA THR A 53 -20.67 6.56 2.72
C THR A 53 -20.48 6.36 4.23
N ARG A 54 -20.00 5.20 4.67
CA ARG A 54 -19.83 4.88 6.10
C ARG A 54 -18.58 5.51 6.72
N LEU A 55 -17.50 5.62 5.95
CA LEU A 55 -16.26 6.25 6.39
C LEU A 55 -16.30 7.77 6.30
N GLY A 56 -17.18 8.32 5.46
CA GLY A 56 -17.23 9.76 5.19
C GLY A 56 -16.05 10.26 4.34
N GLU A 57 -15.27 9.36 3.73
CA GLU A 57 -14.17 9.66 2.83
C GLU A 57 -14.23 8.77 1.58
N PRO A 58 -13.66 9.20 0.43
CA PRO A 58 -13.65 8.36 -0.76
C PRO A 58 -12.81 7.10 -0.56
N VAL A 59 -13.37 5.95 -0.93
CA VAL A 59 -12.69 4.64 -0.89
C VAL A 59 -12.47 4.14 -2.31
N ARG A 60 -11.32 3.51 -2.56
CA ARG A 60 -11.02 2.74 -3.76
C ARG A 60 -10.64 1.32 -3.40
N LEU A 61 -11.21 0.36 -4.11
CA LEU A 61 -10.90 -1.04 -4.02
C LEU A 61 -10.03 -1.44 -5.20
N ARG A 62 -8.90 -2.08 -4.91
CA ARG A 62 -7.98 -2.57 -5.93
C ARG A 62 -7.84 -4.07 -5.82
N SER A 63 -8.17 -4.78 -6.91
CA SER A 63 -7.94 -6.22 -6.99
C SER A 63 -6.50 -6.51 -7.42
N PHE A 64 -5.90 -7.51 -6.79
CA PHE A 64 -4.57 -8.04 -7.07
C PHE A 64 -4.65 -9.52 -7.42
N ASP A 65 -3.68 -10.00 -8.20
CA ASP A 65 -3.66 -11.38 -8.66
C ASP A 65 -3.31 -12.39 -7.56
N SER A 66 -2.66 -11.96 -6.48
CA SER A 66 -2.28 -12.82 -5.35
C SER A 66 -2.25 -12.07 -4.02
N GLU A 67 -2.39 -12.80 -2.92
CA GLU A 67 -2.25 -12.24 -1.56
C GLU A 67 -0.84 -11.68 -1.31
N ALA A 68 0.20 -12.32 -1.88
CA ALA A 68 1.59 -11.84 -1.77
C ALA A 68 1.77 -10.46 -2.41
N ALA A 69 1.19 -10.26 -3.61
CA ALA A 69 1.19 -8.94 -4.24
C ALA A 69 0.43 -7.91 -3.40
N THR A 70 -0.73 -8.27 -2.83
CA THR A 70 -1.46 -7.37 -1.93
C THR A 70 -0.62 -6.97 -0.72
N LEU A 71 0.09 -7.92 -0.10
CA LEU A 71 0.97 -7.64 1.03
C LEU A 71 2.16 -6.74 0.67
N ASP A 72 2.82 -6.98 -0.48
CA ASP A 72 3.92 -6.12 -0.94
C ASP A 72 3.45 -4.67 -1.14
N TRP A 73 2.26 -4.48 -1.71
CA TRP A 73 1.68 -3.15 -1.91
C TRP A 73 1.28 -2.45 -0.61
N LEU A 74 0.87 -3.21 0.41
CA LEU A 74 0.55 -2.68 1.74
C LEU A 74 1.81 -2.33 2.56
N ILE A 75 2.77 -3.25 2.62
CA ILE A 75 3.93 -3.15 3.53
C ILE A 75 5.10 -2.44 2.86
N ARG A 76 5.46 -2.84 1.65
CA ARG A 76 6.68 -2.37 0.98
C ARG A 76 6.44 -1.06 0.23
N PHE A 77 5.38 -1.00 -0.57
CA PHE A 77 5.10 0.19 -1.40
C PHE A 77 4.27 1.24 -0.69
N ARG A 78 3.55 0.88 0.38
CA ARG A 78 2.70 1.78 1.18
C ARG A 78 1.68 2.54 0.32
N GLU A 79 1.22 1.90 -0.76
CA GLU A 79 0.21 2.44 -1.68
C GLU A 79 -1.20 1.98 -1.32
N LEU A 80 -1.32 0.99 -0.41
CA LEU A 80 -2.57 0.57 0.18
C LEU A 80 -2.64 1.06 1.62
N ASP A 81 -3.79 1.57 2.03
CA ASP A 81 -4.06 1.89 3.42
C ASP A 81 -4.48 0.63 4.19
N ALA A 82 -5.21 -0.27 3.52
CA ALA A 82 -5.70 -1.52 4.08
C ALA A 82 -5.62 -2.67 3.06
N ALA A 83 -5.67 -3.90 3.54
CA ALA A 83 -5.81 -5.08 2.70
C ALA A 83 -6.79 -6.08 3.29
N VAL A 84 -7.39 -6.89 2.42
CA VAL A 84 -8.13 -8.09 2.80
C VAL A 84 -7.28 -9.30 2.46
N ILE A 85 -6.89 -10.05 3.48
CA ILE A 85 -6.06 -11.25 3.35
C ILE A 85 -6.72 -12.46 4.01
N GLY A 86 -6.28 -13.66 3.65
CA GLY A 86 -6.70 -14.88 4.30
C GLY A 86 -6.19 -14.96 5.74
N ARG A 87 -7.00 -15.56 6.62
CA ARG A 87 -6.58 -15.87 8.02
C ARG A 87 -5.27 -16.67 8.09
N PRO A 88 -5.01 -17.68 7.23
CA PRO A 88 -3.77 -18.44 7.30
C PRO A 88 -2.53 -17.59 7.05
N LEU A 89 -2.63 -16.63 6.13
CA LEU A 89 -1.52 -15.74 5.80
C LEU A 89 -1.20 -14.79 6.95
N LEU A 90 -2.23 -14.21 7.59
CA LEU A 90 -2.01 -13.34 8.76
C LEU A 90 -1.29 -14.09 9.89
N GLY A 91 -1.65 -15.36 10.13
CA GLY A 91 -1.00 -16.19 11.16
C GLY A 91 0.45 -16.59 10.84
N SER A 92 0.88 -16.48 9.58
CA SER A 92 2.26 -16.76 9.17
C SER A 92 3.20 -15.56 9.34
N LEU A 93 2.64 -14.37 9.53
CA LEU A 93 3.42 -13.14 9.68
C LEU A 93 3.84 -12.93 11.14
N PRO A 94 5.02 -12.31 11.39
CA PRO A 94 5.40 -11.92 12.74
C PRO A 94 4.36 -11.00 13.39
N ALA A 95 4.20 -11.13 14.71
CA ALA A 95 3.33 -10.24 15.46
C ALA A 95 3.75 -8.78 15.28
N GLY A 96 2.77 -7.89 15.10
CA GLY A 96 3.01 -6.47 14.90
C GLY A 96 3.41 -6.07 13.48
N THR A 97 3.54 -7.01 12.52
CA THR A 97 3.74 -6.66 11.10
C THR A 97 2.52 -5.96 10.51
N LEU A 98 1.32 -6.41 10.89
CA LEU A 98 0.04 -5.84 10.47
C LEU A 98 -0.88 -5.71 11.68
N LEU A 99 -1.75 -4.70 11.66
CA LEU A 99 -2.81 -4.56 12.65
C LEU A 99 -4.11 -5.13 12.09
N HIS A 100 -4.78 -5.95 12.90
CA HIS A 100 -6.10 -6.49 12.59
C HIS A 100 -7.16 -5.41 12.81
N VAL A 101 -8.04 -5.24 11.82
CA VAL A 101 -9.10 -4.23 11.85
C VAL A 101 -10.46 -4.86 12.08
N ALA A 102 -10.78 -5.89 11.30
CA ALA A 102 -12.07 -6.55 11.33
C ALA A 102 -12.00 -7.95 10.73
N ASP A 103 -12.89 -8.81 11.24
CA ASP A 103 -13.12 -10.14 10.69
C ASP A 103 -14.19 -10.13 9.61
N LEU A 104 -13.91 -10.80 8.51
CA LEU A 104 -14.88 -11.24 7.52
C LEU A 104 -15.04 -12.76 7.65
N SER A 105 -16.05 -13.32 6.98
CA SER A 105 -16.38 -14.75 7.05
C SER A 105 -15.18 -15.66 6.73
N THR A 106 -14.47 -15.38 5.64
CA THR A 106 -13.30 -16.18 5.19
C THR A 106 -11.98 -15.41 5.23
N ALA A 107 -12.02 -14.14 5.63
CA ALA A 107 -10.92 -13.21 5.45
C ALA A 107 -10.80 -12.26 6.64
N VAL A 108 -9.73 -11.48 6.66
CA VAL A 108 -9.48 -10.45 7.66
C VAL A 108 -9.07 -9.16 6.98
N VAL A 109 -9.59 -8.05 7.48
CA VAL A 109 -9.14 -6.71 7.09
C VAL A 109 -7.97 -6.33 7.98
N VAL A 110 -6.88 -5.91 7.36
CA VAL A 110 -5.63 -5.55 8.02
C VAL A 110 -5.12 -4.22 7.50
N ILE A 111 -4.37 -3.52 8.33
CA ILE A 111 -3.69 -2.26 7.97
C ILE A 111 -2.23 -2.32 8.39
N HIS A 112 -1.43 -1.42 7.85
CA HIS A 112 -0.07 -1.26 8.32
C HIS A 112 -0.03 -0.54 9.69
N PRO A 113 0.87 -0.90 10.62
CA PRO A 113 0.94 -0.30 11.96
C PRO A 113 1.10 1.23 12.00
N GLY A 114 1.79 1.78 10.99
CA GLY A 114 1.92 3.23 10.80
C GLY A 114 0.59 3.97 10.60
N ASP A 115 -0.49 3.26 10.31
CA ASP A 115 -1.82 3.80 10.03
C ASP A 115 -2.84 3.46 11.13
N ALA A 116 -2.35 3.14 12.34
CA ALA A 116 -3.18 2.71 13.49
C ALA A 116 -4.36 3.63 13.79
N ALA A 117 -4.25 4.94 13.55
CA ALA A 117 -5.34 5.88 13.73
C ALA A 117 -6.59 5.57 12.88
N ARG A 118 -6.43 4.83 11.77
CA ARG A 118 -7.52 4.39 10.87
C ARG A 118 -8.16 3.08 11.30
N GLN A 119 -7.58 2.35 12.26
CA GLN A 119 -8.07 1.05 12.71
C GLN A 119 -9.53 1.11 13.20
N ASP A 120 -9.84 2.05 14.09
CA ASP A 120 -11.18 2.16 14.68
C ASP A 120 -12.24 2.67 13.69
N PRO A 121 -12.01 3.74 12.90
CA PRO A 121 -12.93 4.16 11.85
C PRO A 121 -13.24 3.04 10.85
N LEU A 122 -12.19 2.37 10.33
CA LEU A 122 -12.34 1.29 9.36
C LEU A 122 -13.04 0.08 9.96
N GLY A 123 -12.65 -0.34 11.17
CA GLY A 123 -13.27 -1.45 11.87
C GLY A 123 -14.75 -1.20 12.17
N ARG A 124 -15.14 0.04 12.45
CA ARG A 124 -16.57 0.40 12.59
C ARG A 124 -17.30 0.34 11.25
N ALA A 125 -16.74 0.89 10.18
CA ALA A 125 -17.36 0.88 8.86
C ALA A 125 -17.57 -0.54 8.33
N VAL A 126 -16.57 -1.42 8.47
CA VAL A 126 -16.65 -2.83 8.05
C VAL A 126 -17.67 -3.60 8.88
N ARG A 127 -17.71 -3.40 10.20
CA ARG A 127 -18.73 -4.04 11.06
C ARG A 127 -20.15 -3.56 10.74
N ALA A 128 -20.32 -2.27 10.48
CA ALA A 128 -21.60 -1.70 10.08
C ALA A 128 -22.09 -2.29 8.75
N LEU A 129 -21.17 -2.54 7.81
CA LEU A 129 -21.48 -3.24 6.57
C LEU A 129 -22.01 -4.66 6.81
N GLY A 130 -21.46 -5.37 7.81
CA GLY A 130 -21.94 -6.70 8.22
C GLY A 130 -23.27 -6.68 8.99
N ALA A 131 -23.69 -5.53 9.54
CA ALA A 131 -24.93 -5.40 10.28
C ALA A 131 -26.15 -5.15 9.36
N ASP A 132 -25.94 -4.43 8.25
CA ASP A 132 -27.02 -4.02 7.36
C ASP A 132 -27.30 -5.04 6.25
N ASP A 133 -28.57 -5.19 5.85
CA ASP A 133 -28.98 -6.18 4.82
C ASP A 133 -28.24 -6.01 3.50
N ARG A 134 -28.14 -4.77 3.02
CA ARG A 134 -27.43 -4.46 1.78
C ARG A 134 -25.95 -4.81 1.86
N GLY A 135 -25.28 -4.48 2.96
CA GLY A 135 -23.88 -4.79 3.16
C GLY A 135 -23.64 -6.30 3.29
N ARG A 136 -24.50 -7.01 4.01
CA ARG A 136 -24.50 -8.49 4.06
C ARG A 136 -24.67 -9.12 2.70
N GLN A 137 -25.57 -8.61 1.86
CA GLN A 137 -25.76 -9.10 0.50
C GLN A 137 -24.50 -8.88 -0.36
N LEU A 138 -23.88 -7.70 -0.29
CA LEU A 138 -22.64 -7.42 -1.02
C LEU A 138 -21.50 -8.33 -0.57
N LEU A 139 -21.27 -8.46 0.73
CA LEU A 139 -20.25 -9.35 1.29
C LEU A 139 -20.50 -10.82 0.93
N SER A 140 -21.76 -11.25 0.96
CA SER A 140 -22.15 -12.62 0.57
C SER A 140 -21.87 -12.87 -0.91
N ARG A 141 -22.21 -11.93 -1.80
CA ARG A 141 -21.90 -12.03 -3.23
C ARG A 141 -20.39 -12.03 -3.49
N LEU A 142 -19.64 -11.27 -2.70
CA LEU A 142 -18.18 -11.20 -2.80
C LEU A 142 -17.53 -12.53 -2.42
N ALA A 143 -18.06 -13.21 -1.40
CA ALA A 143 -17.57 -14.50 -0.93
C ALA A 143 -18.07 -15.69 -1.79
N ALA A 144 -19.30 -15.62 -2.31
CA ALA A 144 -19.95 -16.72 -3.03
C ALA A 144 -19.70 -16.75 -4.54
N ALA A 145 -19.04 -15.74 -5.11
CA ALA A 145 -18.75 -15.73 -6.53
C ALA A 145 -17.87 -16.94 -6.92
N PRO A 146 -17.99 -17.45 -8.16
CA PRO A 146 -17.13 -18.51 -8.64
C PRO A 146 -15.66 -18.09 -8.54
N ARG A 147 -14.83 -18.90 -7.89
CA ARG A 147 -13.39 -18.65 -7.85
C ARG A 147 -12.88 -18.67 -9.29
N PRO A 148 -12.28 -17.57 -9.79
CA PRO A 148 -11.73 -17.60 -11.13
C PRO A 148 -10.69 -18.72 -11.19
N ALA A 149 -10.78 -19.57 -12.22
CA ALA A 149 -9.74 -20.54 -12.49
C ALA A 149 -8.41 -19.79 -12.58
N ALA A 150 -7.33 -20.38 -12.06
CA ALA A 150 -5.97 -19.84 -12.12
C ALA A 150 -5.49 -19.80 -13.59
N GLY A 151 -6.08 -18.90 -14.38
CA GLY A 151 -5.79 -18.66 -15.78
C GLY A 151 -5.13 -17.31 -15.86
N LYS A 152 -3.89 -17.30 -16.35
CA LYS A 152 -3.04 -16.15 -16.63
C LYS A 152 -3.88 -14.95 -17.10
N ARG A 153 -4.21 -14.03 -16.20
CA ARG A 153 -4.88 -12.79 -16.58
C ARG A 153 -3.82 -11.93 -17.24
N SER A 154 -3.95 -11.74 -18.55
CA SER A 154 -3.13 -10.82 -19.30
C SER A 154 -3.27 -9.43 -18.67
N GLU A 155 -2.15 -8.94 -18.15
CA GLU A 155 -1.92 -7.54 -17.82
C GLU A 155 -2.53 -6.66 -18.93
N PRO A 156 -3.38 -5.67 -18.63
CA PRO A 156 -3.35 -4.47 -19.43
C PRO A 156 -1.99 -3.87 -19.14
N ALA A 157 -1.01 -4.14 -20.01
CA ALA A 157 0.25 -3.44 -20.01
C ALA A 157 -0.11 -1.95 -20.05
N VAL A 158 -0.05 -1.28 -18.90
CA VAL A 158 0.12 0.17 -18.84
C VAL A 158 1.51 0.35 -19.42
N ALA A 159 1.56 0.50 -20.74
CA ALA A 159 2.76 0.86 -21.45
C ALA A 159 3.34 2.07 -20.71
N PRO A 160 4.59 2.03 -20.23
CA PRO A 160 5.23 3.24 -19.75
C PRO A 160 5.14 4.25 -20.88
N ALA A 161 4.47 5.39 -20.62
CA ALA A 161 4.39 6.49 -21.55
C ALA A 161 5.82 6.86 -21.96
N LYS A 162 6.20 6.46 -23.17
CA LYS A 162 7.43 6.93 -23.82
C LYS A 162 7.37 8.46 -23.82
N PRO A 163 8.41 9.17 -23.32
CA PRO A 163 8.55 10.58 -23.59
C PRO A 163 8.56 10.78 -25.11
N ALA A 164 7.64 11.60 -25.60
CA ALA A 164 7.60 12.02 -26.99
C ALA A 164 8.88 12.85 -27.27
N VAL A 165 9.74 12.33 -28.13
CA VAL A 165 10.83 13.11 -28.75
C VAL A 165 10.42 13.34 -30.21
N PRO A 166 10.41 14.59 -30.72
CA PRO A 166 9.97 14.86 -32.08
C PRO A 166 10.91 14.23 -33.12
N ALA A 167 10.30 13.73 -34.20
CA ALA A 167 10.97 13.16 -35.34
C ALA A 167 11.86 14.20 -36.05
N THR A 168 13.12 13.86 -36.30
CA THR A 168 13.92 14.44 -37.40
C THR A 168 14.49 13.29 -38.20
N ALA A 169 14.28 13.36 -39.52
CA ALA A 169 14.59 12.32 -40.48
C ALA A 169 16.09 12.28 -40.85
N ALA A 170 16.45 11.12 -41.43
CA ALA A 170 17.57 10.88 -42.35
C ALA A 170 18.94 10.48 -41.76
N GLY A 171 19.40 9.30 -42.18
CA GLY A 171 20.79 9.13 -42.62
C GLY A 171 21.73 8.31 -41.74
N ALA A 172 21.81 7.01 -42.07
CA ALA A 172 23.04 6.21 -42.21
C ALA A 172 24.00 5.96 -41.01
N ALA A 173 24.54 4.75 -41.07
CA ALA A 173 25.77 4.23 -40.45
C ALA A 173 25.67 3.59 -39.06
N SER A 174 25.83 2.25 -39.07
CA SER A 174 26.04 1.38 -37.92
C SER A 174 27.19 1.85 -37.02
N PRO A 175 27.09 1.68 -35.67
CA PRO A 175 28.23 1.86 -34.79
C PRO A 175 29.22 0.67 -34.90
N PRO A 176 30.54 0.91 -34.81
CA PRO A 176 31.55 -0.15 -34.85
C PRO A 176 31.54 -0.99 -33.56
N PRO A 177 32.07 -2.23 -33.59
CA PRO A 177 32.11 -3.10 -32.42
C PRO A 177 33.02 -2.53 -31.32
N PRO A 178 32.66 -2.65 -30.03
CA PRO A 178 33.54 -2.24 -28.95
C PRO A 178 34.81 -3.10 -28.92
N ALA A 179 35.94 -2.42 -28.90
CA ALA A 179 37.27 -2.99 -28.75
C ALA A 179 37.39 -3.77 -27.44
N ARG A 180 38.03 -4.94 -27.51
CA ARG A 180 38.49 -5.69 -26.34
C ARG A 180 39.58 -4.89 -25.63
N ILE A 181 39.43 -4.67 -24.33
CA ILE A 181 40.52 -4.23 -23.45
C ILE A 181 40.73 -5.32 -22.37
N PRO A 182 41.98 -5.62 -21.97
CA PRO A 182 42.39 -6.89 -21.36
C PRO A 182 42.04 -7.05 -19.89
N ALA A 183 42.02 -8.31 -19.44
CA ALA A 183 42.05 -8.69 -18.05
C ALA A 183 43.36 -8.24 -17.37
N ALA A 184 43.24 -7.49 -16.27
CA ALA A 184 44.25 -7.34 -15.24
C ALA A 184 43.56 -7.33 -13.87
N ALA A 185 44.18 -8.04 -12.92
CA ALA A 185 43.59 -8.61 -11.72
C ALA A 185 43.53 -7.64 -10.50
N PRO A 186 43.37 -8.14 -9.25
CA PRO A 186 42.30 -7.80 -8.32
C PRO A 186 42.64 -6.64 -7.37
N ALA A 187 41.67 -5.76 -7.10
CA ALA A 187 41.76 -4.80 -5.99
C ALA A 187 40.77 -5.22 -4.89
N ALA A 188 41.33 -5.63 -3.75
CA ALA A 188 40.63 -6.00 -2.54
C ALA A 188 39.67 -4.89 -2.09
N ILE A 189 38.39 -5.22 -1.97
CA ILE A 189 37.42 -4.35 -1.29
C ILE A 189 37.68 -4.50 0.21
N ALA A 190 38.28 -3.47 0.81
CA ALA A 190 38.29 -3.30 2.25
C ALA A 190 36.84 -3.20 2.73
N THR A 191 36.42 -4.14 3.57
CA THR A 191 35.15 -4.11 4.30
C THR A 191 35.13 -2.90 5.24
N PRO A 192 34.09 -2.05 5.24
CA PRO A 192 33.84 -1.17 6.37
C PRO A 192 33.32 -2.01 7.53
N VAL A 193 34.18 -2.22 8.53
CA VAL A 193 33.81 -2.76 9.85
C VAL A 193 32.85 -1.76 10.51
N PRO A 194 31.63 -2.17 10.91
CA PRO A 194 30.77 -1.34 11.74
C PRO A 194 31.44 -1.14 13.11
N LYS A 195 31.70 0.13 13.46
CA LYS A 195 32.18 0.54 14.78
C LYS A 195 31.10 0.20 15.82
N ARG A 196 31.31 -0.89 16.55
CA ARG A 196 30.48 -1.33 17.68
C ARG A 196 30.38 -0.19 18.69
N ALA A 197 29.15 0.24 19.01
CA ALA A 197 28.90 1.13 20.13
C ALA A 197 29.41 0.48 21.44
N PRO A 198 29.94 1.26 22.40
CA PRO A 198 30.37 0.71 23.68
C PRO A 198 29.17 0.08 24.41
N ALA A 199 29.37 -1.15 24.90
CA ALA A 199 28.43 -1.79 25.81
C ALA A 199 28.28 -0.95 27.09
N PRO A 200 27.07 -0.90 27.68
CA PRO A 200 26.91 -0.30 29.00
C PRO A 200 27.76 -1.07 30.03
N PRO A 201 28.33 -0.37 31.03
CA PRO A 201 29.16 -1.00 32.05
C PRO A 201 28.37 -2.05 32.86
N PRO A 202 29.03 -3.12 33.33
CA PRO A 202 28.39 -4.16 34.11
C PRO A 202 27.81 -3.58 35.41
N ALA A 203 26.53 -3.85 35.64
CA ALA A 203 25.90 -3.62 36.93
C ALA A 203 26.68 -4.41 38.01
N ALA A 204 27.17 -3.69 39.02
CA ALA A 204 27.84 -4.28 40.17
C ALA A 204 26.90 -5.26 40.91
N PRO A 205 27.45 -6.30 41.55
CA PRO A 205 26.66 -7.25 42.32
C PRO A 205 25.99 -6.53 43.49
N VAL A 206 24.66 -6.60 43.55
CA VAL A 206 23.89 -6.27 44.75
C VAL A 206 24.19 -7.35 45.77
N ILE A 207 25.05 -7.02 46.73
CA ILE A 207 25.34 -7.85 47.90
C ILE A 207 24.09 -7.83 48.79
N ASN A 208 23.62 -9.04 49.14
CA ASN A 208 22.59 -9.29 50.13
C ASN A 208 22.99 -8.68 51.49
N GLU A 209 22.13 -7.81 52.03
CA GLU A 209 22.09 -7.48 53.44
C GLU A 209 20.64 -7.55 53.93
N ALA A 210 20.14 -8.77 54.08
CA ALA A 210 18.89 -9.07 54.79
C ALA A 210 19.23 -9.91 56.02
N ALA A 211 19.83 -9.25 57.02
CA ALA A 211 19.93 -9.72 58.39
C ALA A 211 19.58 -8.54 59.30
N ARG A 212 18.31 -8.45 59.69
CA ARG A 212 17.82 -7.78 60.92
C ARG A 212 16.30 -7.92 61.02
N SER A 213 15.85 -8.96 61.72
CA SER A 213 14.83 -8.94 62.79
C SER A 213 14.59 -10.37 63.25
#